data_AF-A0A7K3DC86-F1
#
_entry.id   AF-A0A7K3DC86-F1
#
_cell.length_a   1.000
_cell.length_b   1.000
_cell.length_c   1.000
_cell.angle_alpha   90.00
_cell.angle_beta   90.00
_cell.angle_gamma   90.00
#
_symmetry.space_group_name_H-M   'P 1'
#
loop_
_entity.id
_entity.type
_entity.pdbx_description
1 polymer ?
#
loop_
_entity_poly.entity_id
_entity_poly.type
_entity_poly.pdbx_seq_one_letter_code
_entity_poly.pdbx_strand_id
1 'polypeptide(L)'
;ADLTDLTAGNAPRARALRTSLQRLADDRAPDDPLREMAREVLAGRIGLREATRIPAYAEALGQRAAQGLREYDRLSPHERAEQEAAAHRFLEEQSAEIDREHH
;
A
#
# COMPACT_ATOMS: atom_id res chain seq x y z
N ALA A 1 -11.64 -3.20 -11.25
CA ALA A 1 -10.90 -4.20 -10.45
C ALA A 1 -10.82 -3.66 -9.03
N ASP A 2 -11.42 -4.39 -8.09
CA ASP A 2 -11.45 -4.03 -6.67
C ASP A 2 -10.13 -4.44 -5.97
N LEU A 3 -9.84 -3.90 -4.79
CA LEU A 3 -8.60 -4.19 -4.05
C LEU A 3 -8.42 -5.70 -3.80
N THR A 4 -9.51 -6.40 -3.56
CA THR A 4 -9.57 -7.85 -3.32
C THR A 4 -9.15 -8.68 -4.53
N ASP A 5 -9.44 -8.19 -5.75
CA ASP A 5 -9.04 -8.83 -7.01
C ASP A 5 -7.51 -8.73 -7.21
N LEU A 6 -6.91 -7.62 -6.76
CA LEU A 6 -5.47 -7.39 -6.85
C LEU A 6 -4.65 -8.18 -5.83
N THR A 7 -5.24 -8.56 -4.71
CA THR A 7 -4.57 -9.39 -3.70
C THR A 7 -4.87 -10.87 -3.86
N ALA A 8 -5.38 -11.28 -5.04
CA ALA A 8 -5.77 -12.66 -5.35
C ALA A 8 -6.77 -13.24 -4.33
N GLY A 9 -7.72 -12.42 -3.86
CA GLY A 9 -8.72 -12.82 -2.88
C GLY A 9 -8.21 -12.87 -1.44
N ASN A 10 -6.95 -12.48 -1.17
CA ASN A 10 -6.40 -12.51 0.18
C ASN A 10 -6.90 -11.29 0.99
N ALA A 11 -7.86 -11.52 1.89
CA ALA A 11 -8.50 -10.49 2.69
C ALA A 11 -7.53 -9.72 3.63
N PRO A 12 -6.62 -10.38 4.38
CA PRO A 12 -5.60 -9.67 5.16
C PRO A 12 -4.74 -8.72 4.31
N ARG A 13 -4.32 -9.16 3.13
CA ARG A 13 -3.55 -8.31 2.19
C ARG A 13 -4.40 -7.18 1.63
N ALA A 14 -5.68 -7.41 1.34
CA ALA A 14 -6.59 -6.36 0.86
C ALA A 14 -6.78 -5.26 1.93
N ARG A 15 -6.93 -5.66 3.20
CA ARG A 15 -7.00 -4.74 4.34
C ARG A 15 -5.69 -3.97 4.51
N ALA A 16 -4.55 -4.67 4.53
CA ALA A 16 -3.22 -4.05 4.60
C ALA A 16 -2.97 -3.02 3.49
N LEU A 17 -3.41 -3.32 2.26
CA LEU A 17 -3.34 -2.39 1.13
C LEU A 17 -4.25 -1.18 1.34
N ARG A 18 -5.48 -1.39 1.79
CA ARG A 18 -6.42 -0.30 2.13
C ARG A 18 -5.87 0.61 3.23
N THR A 19 -5.28 0.05 4.28
CA THR A 19 -4.61 0.80 5.36
C THR A 19 -3.44 1.62 4.84
N SER A 20 -2.64 1.06 3.95
CA SER A 20 -1.53 1.79 3.30
C SER A 20 -2.03 2.96 2.45
N LEU A 21 -3.11 2.76 1.69
CA LEU A 21 -3.74 3.82 0.90
C LEU A 21 -4.33 4.92 1.80
N GLN A 22 -4.94 4.56 2.95
CA GLN A 22 -5.45 5.55 3.90
C GLN A 22 -4.34 6.45 4.44
N ARG A 23 -3.22 5.85 4.87
CA ARG A 23 -2.04 6.61 5.33
C ARG A 23 -1.51 7.58 4.26
N LEU A 24 -1.50 7.15 3.00
CA LEU A 24 -1.08 7.97 1.87
C LEU A 24 -2.07 9.11 1.56
N ALA A 25 -3.37 8.86 1.69
CA ALA A 25 -4.42 9.86 1.50
C ALA A 25 -4.42 10.94 2.61
N ASP A 26 -3.99 10.56 3.81
CA ASP A 26 -3.88 11.38 5.02
C ASP A 26 -2.54 12.12 5.13
N ASP A 27 -1.57 11.83 4.25
CA ASP A 27 -0.29 12.52 4.22
C ASP A 27 -0.51 14.04 4.02
N ARG A 28 0.33 14.83 4.70
CA ARG A 28 0.29 16.29 4.69
C ARG A 28 1.05 16.90 3.53
N ALA A 29 1.74 16.12 2.71
CA ALA A 29 2.37 16.58 1.47
C ALA A 29 1.32 17.23 0.55
N PRO A 30 1.35 18.57 0.37
CA PRO A 30 0.48 19.25 -0.58
C PRO A 30 0.88 18.82 -2.00
N ASP A 31 -0.10 18.65 -2.88
CA ASP A 31 0.11 18.38 -4.31
C ASP A 31 0.86 17.08 -4.66
N ASP A 32 0.86 16.08 -3.79
CA ASP A 32 1.39 14.74 -4.10
C ASP A 32 0.41 13.93 -4.97
N PRO A 33 0.79 13.54 -6.21
CA PRO A 33 -0.05 12.70 -7.07
C PRO A 33 -0.44 11.36 -6.44
N LEU A 34 0.39 10.81 -5.54
CA LEU A 34 0.10 9.55 -4.85
C LEU A 34 -1.02 9.73 -3.81
N ARG A 35 -1.11 10.89 -3.18
CA ARG A 35 -2.18 11.24 -2.25
C ARG A 35 -3.52 11.39 -2.99
N GLU A 36 -3.51 12.06 -4.14
CA GLU A 36 -4.69 12.15 -5.01
C GLU A 36 -5.14 10.76 -5.46
N MET A 37 -4.21 9.96 -6.00
CA MET A 37 -4.46 8.58 -6.39
C MET A 37 -5.11 7.76 -5.27
N ALA A 38 -4.55 7.83 -4.06
CA ALA A 38 -5.09 7.10 -2.91
C ALA A 38 -6.53 7.50 -2.59
N ARG A 39 -6.87 8.79 -2.68
CA ARG A 39 -8.24 9.29 -2.47
C ARG A 39 -9.20 8.82 -3.54
N GLU A 40 -8.79 8.88 -4.81
CA GLU A 40 -9.60 8.42 -5.95
C GLU A 40 -9.91 6.91 -5.83
N VAL A 41 -8.90 6.11 -5.49
CA VAL A 41 -9.05 4.65 -5.31
C VAL A 41 -9.93 4.32 -4.09
N LEU A 42 -9.69 4.97 -2.94
CA LEU A 42 -10.49 4.74 -1.74
C LEU A 42 -11.94 5.20 -1.89
N ALA A 43 -12.19 6.23 -2.70
CA ALA A 43 -13.53 6.69 -3.06
C ALA A 43 -14.22 5.79 -4.11
N GLY A 44 -13.50 4.82 -4.69
CA GLY A 44 -14.02 3.95 -5.74
C GLY A 44 -14.24 4.65 -7.09
N ARG A 45 -13.67 5.85 -7.28
CA ARG A 45 -13.78 6.60 -8.55
C ARG A 45 -12.94 5.96 -9.66
N ILE A 46 -11.81 5.38 -9.29
CA ILE A 46 -10.94 4.59 -10.18
C ILE A 46 -10.48 3.32 -9.47
N GLY A 47 -10.20 2.26 -10.23
CA GLY A 47 -9.54 1.07 -9.68
C GLY A 47 -8.02 1.27 -9.57
N LEU A 48 -7.34 0.54 -8.67
CA LEU A 48 -5.87 0.68 -8.54
C LEU A 48 -5.13 0.29 -9.83
N ARG A 49 -5.61 -0.72 -10.59
CA ARG A 49 -5.07 -1.07 -11.91
C ARG A 49 -5.26 0.03 -12.96
N GLU A 50 -6.32 0.82 -12.83
CA GLU A 50 -6.58 1.96 -13.70
C GLU A 50 -5.71 3.15 -13.31
N ALA A 51 -5.53 3.39 -12.02
CA ALA A 51 -4.62 4.39 -11.49
C ALA A 51 -3.19 4.24 -12.05
N THR A 52 -2.67 3.02 -12.17
CA THR A 52 -1.33 2.78 -12.76
C THR A 52 -1.24 3.09 -14.26
N ARG A 53 -2.36 3.36 -14.94
CA ARG A 53 -2.38 3.76 -16.36
C ARG A 53 -2.43 5.28 -16.52
N ILE A 54 -2.70 6.03 -15.45
CA ILE A 54 -2.67 7.48 -15.46
C ILE A 54 -1.20 7.92 -15.37
N PRO A 55 -0.67 8.66 -16.35
CA PRO A 55 0.77 8.96 -16.42
C PRO A 55 1.33 9.61 -15.15
N ALA A 56 0.63 10.60 -14.58
CA ALA A 56 1.06 11.28 -13.36
C ALA A 56 1.19 10.34 -12.16
N TYR A 57 0.26 9.40 -11.98
CA TYR A 57 0.30 8.43 -10.90
C TYR A 57 1.36 7.35 -11.14
N ALA A 58 1.48 6.87 -12.38
CA ALA A 58 2.49 5.89 -12.75
C ALA A 58 3.91 6.42 -12.55
N GLU A 59 4.17 7.67 -12.92
CA GLU A 59 5.44 8.34 -12.69
C GLU A 59 5.75 8.48 -11.20
N ALA A 60 4.81 8.99 -10.42
CA ALA A 60 4.99 9.16 -8.98
C ALA A 60 5.22 7.81 -8.26
N LEU A 61 4.49 6.75 -8.66
CA LEU A 61 4.71 5.40 -8.17
C LEU A 61 6.12 4.89 -8.50
N GLY A 62 6.57 5.11 -9.75
CA GLY A 62 7.91 4.75 -10.19
C GLY A 62 9.00 5.45 -9.40
N GLN A 63 8.84 6.76 -9.16
CA GLN A 63 9.78 7.54 -8.35
C GLN A 63 9.85 7.04 -6.90
N ARG A 64 8.69 6.79 -6.28
CA ARG A 64 8.62 6.30 -4.89
C ARG A 64 9.16 4.88 -4.76
N ALA A 65 8.90 4.01 -5.74
CA ALA A 65 9.44 2.65 -5.78
C ALA A 65 10.97 2.67 -5.95
N ALA A 66 11.49 3.51 -6.85
CA ALA A 66 12.93 3.66 -7.03
C ALA A 66 13.61 4.21 -5.77
N GLN A 67 12.95 5.13 -5.05
CA GLN A 67 13.43 5.59 -3.74
C GLN A 67 13.46 4.45 -2.72
N GLY A 68 12.36 3.71 -2.57
CA GLY A 68 12.27 2.59 -1.64
C GLY A 68 13.31 1.51 -1.92
N LEU A 69 13.57 1.19 -3.19
CA LEU A 69 14.62 0.24 -3.57
C LEU A 69 16.01 0.75 -3.15
N ARG A 70 16.31 2.03 -3.39
CA ARG A 70 17.58 2.63 -2.94
C ARG A 70 17.71 2.67 -1.41
N GLU A 71 16.63 2.83 -0.68
CA GLU A 71 16.62 2.76 0.78
C GLU A 71 16.87 1.32 1.24
N TYR A 72 16.19 0.36 0.65
CA TYR A 72 16.36 -1.08 0.91
C TYR A 72 17.78 -1.57 0.61
N ASP A 73 18.38 -1.11 -0.49
CA ASP A 73 19.75 -1.47 -0.87
C ASP A 73 20.80 -0.99 0.14
N ARG A 74 20.49 0.04 0.93
CA ARG A 74 21.37 0.54 1.99
C ARG A 74 21.23 -0.21 3.31
N LEU A 75 20.19 -1.03 3.47
CA LEU A 75 19.97 -1.79 4.70
C LEU A 75 20.98 -2.93 4.81
N SER A 76 21.55 -3.07 6.01
CA SER A 76 22.30 -4.25 6.41
C SER A 76 21.40 -5.50 6.43
N PRO A 77 21.97 -6.71 6.39
CA PRO A 77 21.19 -7.95 6.50
C PRO A 77 20.30 -8.01 7.75
N HIS A 78 20.75 -7.42 8.86
CA HIS A 78 19.96 -7.36 10.10
C HIS A 78 18.74 -6.46 9.95
N GLU A 79 18.91 -5.24 9.43
CA GLU A 79 17.81 -4.29 9.22
C GLU A 79 16.79 -4.83 8.19
N ARG A 80 17.24 -5.59 7.19
CA ARG A 80 16.34 -6.29 6.26
C ARG A 80 15.50 -7.34 6.97
N ALA A 81 16.10 -8.17 7.81
CA ALA A 81 15.39 -9.17 8.61
C ALA A 81 14.38 -8.52 9.57
N GLU A 82 14.71 -7.37 10.17
CA GLU A 82 13.78 -6.61 11.00
C GLU A 82 12.60 -6.06 10.21
N GLN A 83 12.82 -5.54 9.00
CA GLN A 83 11.74 -5.09 8.13
C GLN A 83 10.83 -6.23 7.68
N GLU A 84 11.40 -7.39 7.33
CA GLU A 84 10.63 -8.59 6.98
C GLU A 84 9.78 -9.05 8.17
N ALA A 85 10.36 -9.14 9.37
CA ALA A 85 9.63 -9.49 10.59
C ALA A 85 8.51 -8.49 10.91
N ALA A 86 8.75 -7.19 10.72
CA ALA A 86 7.73 -6.15 10.89
C ALA A 86 6.58 -6.29 9.88
N ALA A 87 6.89 -6.60 8.61
CA ALA A 87 5.88 -6.84 7.58
C ALA A 87 5.02 -8.07 7.90
N HIS A 88 5.63 -9.15 8.40
CA HIS A 88 4.91 -10.34 8.85
C HIS A 88 3.94 -10.03 10.00
N ARG A 89 4.42 -9.35 11.06
CA ARG A 89 3.56 -8.95 12.19
C ARG A 89 2.39 -8.08 11.75
N PHE A 90 2.65 -7.12 10.85
CA PHE A 90 1.58 -6.26 10.35
C PHE A 90 0.49 -7.08 9.62
N LEU A 91 0.85 -8.07 8.80
CA LEU A 91 -0.14 -8.93 8.14
C LEU A 91 -0.91 -9.82 9.13
N GLU A 92 -0.25 -10.33 10.16
CA GLU A 92 -0.88 -11.09 11.24
C GLU A 92 -1.89 -10.24 12.02
N GLU A 93 -1.55 -8.98 12.34
CA GLU A 93 -2.45 -8.02 12.97
C GLU A 93 -3.71 -7.79 12.13
N GLN A 94 -3.55 -7.63 10.81
CA GLN A 94 -4.70 -7.48 9.90
C GLN A 94 -5.58 -8.73 9.87
N SER A 95 -4.99 -9.93 9.95
CA SER A 95 -5.76 -11.18 10.05
C SER A 95 -6.53 -11.25 11.36
N ALA A 96 -5.87 -10.98 12.50
CA ALA A 96 -6.48 -11.04 13.81
C ALA A 96 -7.59 -9.97 14.01
N GLU A 97 -7.49 -8.82 13.34
CA GLU A 97 -8.57 -7.84 13.28
C GLU A 97 -9.78 -8.35 12.53
N ILE A 98 -9.58 -8.95 11.36
CA ILE A 98 -10.65 -9.56 10.56
C ILE A 98 -11.36 -10.64 11.40
N ASP A 99 -10.61 -11.55 12.02
CA ASP A 99 -11.18 -12.63 12.83
C ASP A 99 -12.02 -12.11 14.00
N ARG A 100 -11.62 -10.99 14.63
CA ARG A 100 -12.39 -10.33 15.70
C ARG A 100 -13.68 -9.68 15.20
N GLU A 101 -13.69 -9.12 13.99
CA GLU A 101 -14.87 -8.49 13.41
C GLU A 101 -15.94 -9.50 12.96
N HIS A 102 -15.53 -10.74 12.69
CA HIS A 102 -16.44 -11.83 12.28
C HIS A 102 -17.07 -12.60 13.46
N HIS A 103 -16.74 -12.25 14.70
CA HIS A 103 -17.13 -12.98 15.90
C HIS A 103 -18.18 -12.26 16.74
#